data_AF-A0A4R6DPB7-F1
#
_entry.id   AF-A0A4R6DPB7-F1
#
_cell.length_a   1.000
_cell.length_b   1.000
_cell.length_c   1.000
_cell.angle_alpha   90.00
_cell.angle_beta   90.00
_cell.angle_gamma   90.00
#
_symmetry.space_group_name_H-M   'P 1'
#
loop_
_entity.id
_entity.type
_entity.pdbx_description
1 polymer ?
#
loop_
_entity_poly.entity_id
_entity_poly.type
_entity_poly.pdbx_seq_one_letter_code
_entity_poly.pdbx_strand_id
1 'polypeptide(L)' 'RGMRGLSGSSILGSGEVALILDVAAMSHIATSQENHTTPPASDRVETNTATKAL' A
#
# COMPACT_ATOMS: atom_id res chain seq x y z
N ARG A 1 6.96 9.24 -3.11
CA ARG A 1 6.07 8.37 -3.94
C ARG A 1 4.75 8.27 -3.19
N GLY A 2 3.74 9.01 -3.65
CA GLY A 2 2.57 9.38 -2.85
C GLY A 2 1.38 8.44 -3.02
N MET A 3 0.50 8.47 -2.01
CA MET A 3 -0.77 7.74 -1.88
C MET A 3 -1.77 8.12 -3.00
N ARG A 4 -1.50 7.70 -4.24
CA ARG A 4 -2.42 7.98 -5.36
C ARG A 4 -3.68 7.14 -5.18
N GLY A 5 -4.85 7.79 -5.20
CA GLY A 5 -6.14 7.13 -5.01
C GLY A 5 -6.67 7.12 -3.58
N LEU A 6 -5.97 7.76 -2.62
CA LEU A 6 -6.50 8.00 -1.27
C LEU A 6 -6.91 9.46 -1.12
N SER A 7 -8.15 9.71 -0.69
CA SER A 7 -8.62 11.07 -0.34
C SER A 7 -8.24 11.47 1.08
N GLY A 8 -7.99 10.51 1.97
CA GLY A 8 -7.63 10.78 3.35
C GLY A 8 -7.72 9.55 4.26
N SER A 9 -7.67 9.79 5.56
CA SER A 9 -7.85 8.78 6.60
C SER A 9 -8.67 9.33 7.76
N SER A 10 -9.31 8.44 8.52
CA SER A 10 -10.08 8.75 9.72
C SER A 10 -9.67 7.85 10.87
N ILE A 11 -9.53 8.42 12.07
CA ILE A 11 -9.19 7.68 13.29
C ILE A 11 -10.49 7.25 13.96
N LEU A 12 -10.62 5.95 14.20
CA LEU A 12 -11.71 5.37 14.96
C LEU A 12 -11.25 5.22 16.42
N GLY A 13 -12.13 5.53 17.38
CA GLY A 13 -11.78 5.82 18.79
C GLY A 13 -11.08 4.72 19.62
N SER A 14 -10.77 3.58 19.01
CA SER A 14 -10.05 2.41 19.52
C SER A 14 -8.57 2.36 19.09
N GLY A 15 -8.12 3.30 18.25
CA GLY A 15 -6.80 3.27 17.61
C GLY A 15 -6.80 2.65 16.21
N GLU A 16 -7.97 2.28 15.70
CA GLU A 16 -8.15 1.83 14.33
C GLU A 16 -8.13 3.01 13.35
N VAL A 17 -7.70 2.77 12.11
CA VAL A 17 -7.60 3.79 11.06
C VAL A 17 -8.38 3.33 9.84
N ALA A 18 -9.37 4.12 9.44
CA ALA A 18 -10.08 3.95 8.18
C ALA A 18 -9.37 4.75 7.08
N LEU A 19 -9.10 4.12 5.94
CA LEU A 19 -8.60 4.80 4.74
C LEU A 19 -9.79 5.15 3.84
N ILE A 20 -9.78 6.35 3.30
CA ILE A 20 -10.82 6.84 2.39
C ILE A 20 -10.27 6.82 0.98
N LEU A 21 -10.98 6.11 0.10
CA LEU A 21 -10.60 5.92 -1.30
C LEU A 21 -11.21 7.00 -2.18
N ASP A 22 -10.39 7.60 -3.04
CA ASP A 22 -10.85 8.43 -4.14
C ASP A 22 -11.12 7.53 -5.35
N VAL A 23 -12.37 7.12 -5.53
CA VAL A 23 -12.75 6.20 -6.63
C VAL A 23 -12.53 6.83 -8.01
N ALA A 24 -12.72 8.14 -8.15
CA ALA A 24 -12.54 8.84 -9.42
C ALA A 24 -11.04 8.88 -9.79
N ALA A 25 -10.19 9.25 -8.83
CA ALA A 25 -8.74 9.20 -9.04
C ALA A 25 -8.24 7.77 -9.28
N MET A 26 -8.79 6.78 -8.57
CA MET A 26 -8.47 5.36 -8.81
C MET A 26 -8.85 4.89 -10.21
N SER A 27 -10.02 5.29 -10.72
CA SER A 27 -10.42 4.98 -12.09
C SER A 27 -9.42 5.54 -13.09
N HIS A 28 -9.03 6.81 -12.95
CA HIS A 28 -8.00 7.41 -13.80
C HIS A 28 -6.66 6.69 -13.71
N ILE A 29 -6.24 6.28 -12.52
CA ILE A 29 -4.98 5.54 -12.34
C ILE A 29 -5.08 4.19 -13.04
N ALA A 30 -6.17 3.44 -12.81
CA ALA A 30 -6.39 2.12 -13.39
C ALA A 30 -6.42 2.15 -14.91
N THR A 31 -7.05 3.18 -15.50
CA THR A 31 -7.09 3.35 -16.97
C THR A 31 -5.79 3.91 -17.54
N SER A 32 -4.97 4.59 -16.73
CA SER A 32 -3.67 5.13 -17.17
C SER A 32 -2.51 4.13 -17.05
N GLN A 33 -2.73 2.96 -16.42
CA GLN A 33 -1.69 1.97 -16.10
C GLN A 33 -1.41 0.94 -17.23
N GLU A 34 -1.89 1.13 -18.45
CA GLU A 34 -1.55 0.24 -19.57
C GLU A 34 -0.04 0.23 -19.92
N ASN A 35 0.75 1.17 -19.38
CA ASN A 35 2.20 1.28 -19.64
C ASN A 35 3.12 0.97 -18.44
N HIS A 36 2.63 0.37 -17.35
CA HIS A 36 3.51 -0.08 -16.25
C HIS A 36 3.66 -1.59 -16.24
N THR A 37 4.73 -2.08 -16.87
CA THR A 37 5.27 -3.42 -16.62
C THR A 37 5.68 -3.50 -15.15
N THR A 38 4.80 -3.99 -14.28
CA THR A 38 5.19 -4.37 -12.92
C THR A 38 6.25 -5.47 -13.03
N PRO A 39 7.50 -5.25 -12.59
CA PRO A 39 8.45 -6.35 -12.47
C PRO A 39 7.89 -7.36 -11.45
N PRO A 40 8.10 -8.67 -11.67
CA PRO A 40 7.62 -9.68 -10.73
C PRO A 40 8.12 -9.36 -9.33
N ALA A 41 7.21 -9.46 -8.36
CA ALA A 41 7.54 -9.32 -6.96
C ALA A 41 8.66 -10.33 -6.64
N SER A 42 9.87 -9.82 -6.44
CA SER A 42 10.96 -10.63 -5.92
C SER A 42 10.59 -10.93 -4.47
N ASP A 43 10.20 -12.18 -4.20
CA ASP A 43 9.98 -12.70 -2.86
C ASP A 43 11.26 -12.51 -2.04
N ARG A 44 11.36 -11.35 -1.39
CA ARG A 44 12.36 -11.11 -0.37
C ARG A 44 11.91 -11.87 0.87
N VAL A 45 12.29 -13.15 0.92
CA VAL A 45 12.28 -13.94 2.16
C VAL A 45 13.20 -13.23 3.14
N GLU A 46 12.62 -12.44 4.03
CA GLU A 46 13.32 -11.83 5.15
C GLU A 46 13.56 -12.92 6.21
N THR A 47 14.72 -13.57 6.11
CA THR A 47 15.27 -14.41 7.18
C THR A 47 15.62 -13.54 8.39
N ASN A 48 14.63 -13.30 9.25
CA ASN A 48 14.89 -12.81 10.60
C ASN A 48 15.54 -13.93 11.42
N THR A 49 16.87 -14.07 11.28
CA THR A 49 17.72 -14.75 12.26
C THR A 49 17.74 -13.89 13.51
N ALA A 50 16.72 -14.03 14.36
CA ALA A 50 16.71 -13.47 15.69
C ALA A 50 17.66 -14.30 16.56
N THR A 51 18.85 -13.76 16.74
CA THR A 51 19.86 -14.14 17.72
C THR A 51 19.22 -14.20 19.11
N LYS A 52 18.82 -15.41 19.56
CA LYS A 52 18.52 -15.63 20.98
C LYS A 52 19.84 -15.87 21.71
N ALA A 53 20.46 -14.76 22.09
CA ALA A 53 21.36 -14.73 23.23
C ALA A 53 20.52 -15.06 24.48
N LEU A 54 20.95 -16.10 25.21
CA LEU A 54 20.89 -16.35 26.66
C LEU A 54 21.07 -17.86 26.89
#